data_AF-A0A962ACC0-F1
#
_entry.id   AF-A0A962ACC0-F1
#
_cell.length_a   1.000
_cell.length_b   1.000
_cell.length_c   1.000
_cell.angle_alpha   90.00
_cell.angle_beta   90.00
_cell.angle_gamma   90.00
#
_symmetry.space_group_name_H-M   'P 1'
#
loop_
_entity.id
_entity.type
_entity.pdbx_description
1 polymer ?
#
loop_
_entity_poly.entity_id
_entity_poly.type
_entity_poly.pdbx_seq_one_letter_code
_entity_poly.pdbx_strand_id
1 'polypeptide(L)'
;MRFGAEIWTSAPWPYRPQPLSDELLSSYLIRTAHGLSMRPVTFTNAVWGSRDLLFGQDIDNYAPAAVIDRIATGTGLAPHAILGMTFSPWRDDLDIGERSISRKPWILPVSIVSNDRRRPGLQFCPACFASDPRPYLRRTWRLAFATVCTIHKVEFCDRCPHCRSTLQPHRSPSLRTCYSCGGDLAGAGNQASRRLVTQTRAFEQTLRDGWTDFAGKPIYAYLYFRIVRQIAALLVNGKRAEKLRQAAAAALGGDDVPFNKPNARQPVEYLHVVERRRLFDLVARLLEDFPERFVGICAQAGVWRSHIVKDMGDVPFELDEALCALDRTPYYPTDAEVRAAAEYLRRVKGIATYRELKALCSESRAAIYKYMDYEREQTSPSKRRLEALKILHSQK
;
A
#
# COMPACT_ATOMS: atom_id res chain seq x y z
N MET A 1 -10.74 -9.52 45.25
CA MET A 1 -9.50 -10.30 45.41
C MET A 1 -8.35 -9.58 44.73
N ARG A 2 -7.31 -9.17 45.47
CA ARG A 2 -6.06 -8.70 44.88
C ARG A 2 -5.21 -9.95 44.61
N PHE A 3 -5.28 -10.47 43.38
CA PHE A 3 -4.32 -11.49 42.95
C PHE A 3 -2.93 -10.85 42.93
N GLY A 4 -1.96 -11.44 43.63
CA GLY A 4 -0.58 -10.94 43.65
C GLY A 4 0.00 -10.91 42.24
N ALA A 5 0.85 -9.92 41.94
CA ALA A 5 1.48 -9.75 40.63
C ALA A 5 2.28 -10.98 40.16
N GLU A 6 2.69 -11.83 41.09
CA GLU A 6 3.41 -13.09 40.83
C GLU A 6 2.59 -14.10 40.02
N ILE A 7 1.27 -14.16 40.20
CA ILE A 7 0.38 -15.12 39.50
C ILE A 7 0.41 -14.90 37.98
N TRP A 8 0.60 -13.66 37.54
CA TRP A 8 0.53 -13.27 36.13
C TRP A 8 1.87 -13.38 35.40
N THR A 9 2.97 -13.57 36.13
CA THR A 9 4.33 -13.43 35.61
C THR A 9 5.13 -14.72 35.58
N SER A 10 4.80 -15.72 36.40
CA SER A 10 5.57 -16.98 36.49
C SER A 10 4.74 -18.26 36.34
N ALA A 11 3.41 -18.15 36.19
CA ALA A 11 2.51 -19.27 36.02
C ALA A 11 1.60 -19.12 34.80
N PRO A 12 1.09 -20.23 34.23
CA PRO A 12 0.01 -20.17 33.24
C PRO A 12 -1.20 -19.43 33.80
N TRP A 13 -1.84 -18.62 32.97
CA TRP A 13 -3.06 -17.90 33.32
C TRP A 13 -4.21 -18.86 33.60
N PRO A 14 -5.13 -18.51 34.52
CA PRO A 14 -6.26 -19.37 34.89
C PRO A 14 -7.21 -19.71 33.73
N TYR A 15 -7.37 -18.79 32.78
CA TYR A 15 -8.18 -18.98 31.57
C TYR A 15 -7.31 -18.78 30.33
N ARG A 16 -7.32 -19.80 29.46
CA ARG A 16 -6.46 -19.90 28.27
C ARG A 16 -7.30 -20.36 27.08
N PRO A 17 -8.04 -19.44 26.44
CA PRO A 17 -8.83 -19.81 25.27
C PRO A 17 -7.89 -20.21 24.13
N GLN A 18 -8.34 -21.10 23.25
CA GLN A 18 -7.61 -21.34 22.01
C GLN A 18 -7.77 -20.14 21.05
N PRO A 19 -6.71 -19.73 20.34
CA PRO A 19 -6.80 -18.77 19.24
C PRO A 19 -7.85 -19.22 18.23
N LEU A 20 -8.66 -18.29 17.73
CA LEU A 20 -9.56 -18.57 16.61
C LEU A 20 -8.88 -18.33 15.27
N SER A 21 -9.45 -18.95 14.23
CA SER A 21 -8.96 -18.80 12.87
C SER A 21 -8.96 -17.34 12.44
N ASP A 22 -7.81 -16.87 11.96
CA ASP A 22 -7.56 -15.49 11.55
C ASP A 22 -7.77 -14.44 12.65
N GLU A 23 -7.68 -14.80 13.94
CA GLU A 23 -7.88 -13.85 15.03
C GLU A 23 -6.73 -12.84 15.19
N LEU A 24 -7.07 -11.57 15.45
CA LEU A 24 -6.10 -10.54 15.85
C LEU A 24 -5.58 -10.77 17.27
N LEU A 25 -4.30 -10.47 17.52
CA LEU A 25 -3.68 -10.60 18.84
C LEU A 25 -4.41 -9.78 19.90
N SER A 26 -4.81 -8.55 19.57
CA SER A 26 -5.63 -7.71 20.45
C SER A 26 -7.01 -8.32 20.74
N SER A 27 -7.66 -8.94 19.76
CA SER A 27 -8.93 -9.68 19.95
C SER A 27 -8.76 -10.85 20.91
N TYR A 28 -7.70 -11.63 20.72
CA TYR A 28 -7.38 -12.78 21.56
C TYR A 28 -7.17 -12.37 23.03
N LEU A 29 -6.38 -11.31 23.28
CA LEU A 29 -6.16 -10.81 24.63
C LEU A 29 -7.43 -10.24 25.27
N ILE A 30 -8.29 -9.57 24.48
CA ILE A 30 -9.59 -9.07 24.94
C ILE A 30 -10.50 -10.24 25.34
N ARG A 31 -10.58 -11.30 24.53
CA ARG A 31 -11.34 -12.51 24.87
C ARG A 31 -10.78 -13.24 26.08
N THR A 32 -9.47 -13.25 26.24
CA THR A 32 -8.80 -13.82 27.42
C THR A 32 -9.21 -13.06 28.67
N ALA A 33 -9.15 -11.72 28.62
CA ALA A 33 -9.59 -10.87 29.74
C ALA A 33 -11.07 -11.09 30.09
N HIS A 34 -11.95 -11.15 29.09
CA HIS A 34 -13.37 -11.40 29.31
C HIS A 34 -13.64 -12.77 29.94
N GLY A 35 -12.95 -13.83 29.52
CA GLY A 35 -13.08 -15.15 30.15
C GLY A 35 -12.52 -15.21 31.58
N LEU A 36 -11.57 -14.33 31.92
CA LEU A 36 -11.13 -14.10 33.30
C LEU A 36 -12.09 -13.21 34.11
N SER A 37 -13.21 -12.78 33.53
CA SER A 37 -14.12 -11.78 34.11
C SER A 37 -13.43 -10.45 34.45
N MET A 38 -12.41 -10.08 33.68
CA MET A 38 -11.65 -8.84 33.84
C MET A 38 -11.93 -7.89 32.68
N ARG A 39 -11.84 -6.58 32.95
CA ARG A 39 -11.74 -5.60 31.86
C ARG A 39 -10.39 -5.79 31.14
N PRO A 40 -10.31 -5.64 29.80
CA PRO A 40 -9.06 -5.84 29.08
C PRO A 40 -7.88 -5.04 29.63
N VAL A 41 -8.09 -3.75 29.94
CA VAL A 41 -7.04 -2.90 30.54
C VAL A 41 -6.60 -3.39 31.93
N THR A 42 -7.53 -3.88 32.74
CA THR A 42 -7.20 -4.42 34.07
C THR A 42 -6.34 -5.68 33.95
N PHE A 43 -6.69 -6.57 33.01
CA PHE A 43 -5.91 -7.77 32.73
C PHE A 43 -4.51 -7.42 32.23
N THR A 44 -4.38 -6.53 31.23
CA THR A 44 -3.06 -6.16 30.71
C THR A 44 -2.20 -5.45 31.76
N ASN A 45 -2.79 -4.59 32.61
CA ASN A 45 -2.04 -3.92 33.67
C ASN A 45 -1.57 -4.90 34.75
N ALA A 46 -2.30 -5.99 35.00
CA ALA A 46 -1.89 -7.02 35.94
C ALA A 46 -0.68 -7.83 35.43
N VAL A 47 -0.58 -8.02 34.12
CA VAL A 47 0.48 -8.80 33.47
C VAL A 47 1.73 -7.96 33.16
N TRP A 48 1.56 -6.73 32.66
CA TRP A 48 2.66 -5.86 32.18
C TRP A 48 2.90 -4.62 33.05
N GLY A 49 2.10 -4.41 34.10
CA GLY A 49 2.14 -3.19 34.90
C GLY A 49 1.34 -2.04 34.28
N SER A 50 1.03 -1.02 35.09
CA SER A 50 0.20 0.12 34.67
C SER A 50 0.96 1.24 33.97
N ARG A 51 2.30 1.19 33.94
CA ARG A 51 3.15 2.19 33.27
C ARG A 51 3.15 2.00 31.75
N ASP A 52 3.08 0.74 31.30
CA ASP A 52 3.09 0.37 29.89
C ASP A 52 1.70 -0.13 29.47
N LEU A 53 0.84 0.80 29.03
CA LEU A 53 -0.47 0.45 28.51
C LEU A 53 -0.29 -0.33 27.20
N LEU A 54 -0.41 -1.65 27.26
CA LEU A 54 -0.23 -2.53 26.09
C LEU A 54 -1.15 -2.15 24.91
N PHE A 55 -2.42 -1.86 25.20
CA PHE A 55 -3.38 -1.36 24.19
C PHE A 55 -3.14 0.09 23.74
N GLY A 56 -2.18 0.77 24.36
CA GLY A 56 -1.60 2.03 23.89
C GLY A 56 -0.73 1.87 22.64
N GLN A 57 -0.44 0.64 22.23
CA GLN A 57 0.35 0.29 21.05
C GLN A 57 -0.48 -0.54 20.06
N ASP A 58 -0.07 -0.55 18.78
CA ASP A 58 -0.68 -1.40 17.76
C ASP A 58 -0.02 -2.79 17.74
N ILE A 59 -0.33 -3.60 18.77
CA ILE A 59 0.26 -4.93 18.98
C ILE A 59 -0.07 -5.93 17.87
N ASP A 60 -1.12 -5.68 17.08
CA ASP A 60 -1.43 -6.53 15.93
C ASP A 60 -0.43 -6.31 14.78
N ASN A 61 0.07 -5.08 14.63
CA ASN A 61 1.07 -4.73 13.61
C ASN A 61 2.49 -5.08 14.05
N TYR A 62 2.81 -4.82 15.32
CA TYR A 62 4.10 -5.16 15.88
C TYR A 62 3.96 -5.46 17.37
N ALA A 63 4.26 -6.70 17.74
CA ALA A 63 4.36 -7.15 19.11
C ALA A 63 5.85 -7.33 19.47
N PRO A 64 6.38 -6.60 20.47
CA PRO A 64 7.74 -6.80 20.95
C PRO A 64 7.97 -8.24 21.45
N ALA A 65 9.19 -8.77 21.31
CA ALA A 65 9.54 -10.13 21.75
C ALA A 65 9.15 -10.39 23.22
N ALA A 66 9.45 -9.44 24.11
CA ALA A 66 9.08 -9.54 25.53
C ALA A 66 7.55 -9.65 25.76
N VAL A 67 6.73 -9.06 24.89
CA VAL A 67 5.27 -9.22 24.95
C VAL A 67 4.89 -10.63 24.48
N ILE A 68 5.47 -11.11 23.39
CA ILE A 68 5.24 -12.48 22.88
C ILE A 68 5.62 -13.52 23.93
N ASP A 69 6.81 -13.40 24.54
CA ASP A 69 7.28 -14.33 25.57
C ASP A 69 6.37 -14.33 26.79
N ARG A 70 5.89 -13.15 27.22
CA ARG A 70 4.95 -13.05 28.33
C ARG A 70 3.62 -13.73 28.03
N ILE A 71 3.11 -13.59 26.80
CA ILE A 71 1.89 -14.28 26.36
C ILE A 71 2.14 -15.79 26.26
N ALA A 72 3.30 -16.22 25.77
CA ALA A 72 3.67 -17.63 25.68
C ALA A 72 3.69 -18.28 27.06
N THR A 73 4.36 -17.67 28.04
CA THR A 73 4.38 -18.14 29.43
C THR A 73 2.98 -18.20 30.03
N GLY A 74 2.16 -17.17 29.81
CA GLY A 74 0.80 -17.10 30.34
C GLY A 74 -0.19 -18.07 29.69
N THR A 75 -0.04 -18.37 28.41
CA THR A 75 -1.02 -19.18 27.67
C THR A 75 -0.57 -20.62 27.47
N GLY A 76 0.73 -20.90 27.54
CA GLY A 76 1.33 -22.14 27.10
C GLY A 76 1.38 -22.29 25.57
N LEU A 77 1.03 -21.25 24.81
CA LEU A 77 1.13 -21.27 23.35
C LEU A 77 2.59 -21.07 22.91
N ALA A 78 2.96 -21.72 21.81
CA ALA A 78 4.26 -21.49 21.19
C ALA A 78 4.33 -20.05 20.63
N PRO A 79 5.51 -19.38 20.68
CA PRO A 79 5.67 -18.01 20.17
C PRO A 79 5.19 -17.81 18.73
N HIS A 80 5.40 -18.79 17.85
CA HIS A 80 4.95 -18.71 16.45
C HIS A 80 3.42 -18.67 16.31
N ALA A 81 2.68 -19.35 17.20
CA ALA A 81 1.20 -19.30 17.20
C ALA A 81 0.70 -17.91 17.61
N ILE A 82 1.41 -17.23 18.52
CA ILE A 82 1.10 -15.87 18.95
C ILE A 82 1.43 -14.86 17.85
N LEU A 83 2.59 -15.00 17.21
CA LEU A 83 2.95 -14.23 16.01
C LEU A 83 1.94 -14.46 14.87
N GLY A 84 1.38 -15.66 14.78
CA GLY A 84 0.28 -16.01 13.89
C GLY A 84 -1.00 -15.19 14.10
N MET A 85 -1.17 -14.49 15.22
CA MET A 85 -2.29 -13.56 15.44
C MET A 85 -1.94 -12.10 15.11
N THR A 86 -0.72 -11.84 14.65
CA THR A 86 -0.24 -10.53 14.20
C THR A 86 -0.18 -10.47 12.67
N PHE A 87 0.25 -9.33 12.13
CA PHE A 87 0.60 -9.16 10.72
C PHE A 87 1.99 -9.69 10.35
N SER A 88 2.78 -10.20 11.30
CA SER A 88 4.11 -10.74 11.01
C SER A 88 4.14 -11.78 9.89
N PRO A 89 3.17 -12.73 9.79
CA PRO A 89 3.17 -13.72 8.72
C PRO A 89 2.91 -13.17 7.32
N TRP A 90 2.38 -11.94 7.20
CA TRP A 90 2.03 -11.33 5.91
C TRP A 90 2.99 -10.20 5.53
N ARG A 91 4.14 -10.08 6.22
CA ARG A 91 5.05 -8.96 5.99
C ARG A 91 5.60 -8.94 4.57
N ASP A 92 6.06 -10.09 4.10
CA ASP A 92 6.65 -10.19 2.77
C ASP A 92 5.56 -10.09 1.70
N ASP A 93 4.47 -10.85 1.84
CA ASP A 93 3.35 -10.90 0.88
C ASP A 93 2.66 -9.56 0.64
N LEU A 94 2.69 -8.64 1.60
CA LEU A 94 2.08 -7.32 1.50
C LEU A 94 3.12 -6.18 1.37
N ASP A 95 4.39 -6.51 1.17
CA ASP A 95 5.50 -5.55 1.06
C ASP A 95 5.57 -4.60 2.27
N ILE A 96 5.35 -5.16 3.46
CA ILE A 96 5.33 -4.44 4.74
C ILE A 96 6.77 -4.37 5.25
N GLY A 97 7.52 -3.39 4.75
CA GLY A 97 8.93 -3.20 5.12
C GLY A 97 9.21 -3.22 6.63
N GLU A 98 10.43 -3.59 7.03
CA GLU A 98 10.79 -3.94 8.41
C GLU A 98 10.59 -2.82 9.45
N ARG A 99 10.78 -1.54 9.06
CA ARG A 99 10.91 -0.41 9.99
C ARG A 99 9.58 -0.06 10.67
N SER A 100 9.56 -0.02 12.01
CA SER A 100 8.37 0.22 12.86
C SER A 100 7.74 1.62 12.75
N ILE A 101 8.41 2.58 12.10
CA ILE A 101 8.05 4.01 12.13
C ILE A 101 7.34 4.49 10.86
N SER A 102 7.43 3.75 9.73
CA SER A 102 6.79 4.15 8.48
C SER A 102 5.33 3.72 8.37
N ARG A 103 4.57 4.43 7.52
CA ARG A 103 3.21 4.03 7.12
C ARG A 103 3.28 2.63 6.50
N LYS A 104 2.59 1.66 7.10
CA LYS A 104 2.55 0.30 6.58
C LYS A 104 1.56 0.22 5.41
N PRO A 105 2.00 -0.24 4.22
CA PRO A 105 1.07 -0.50 3.14
C PRO A 105 0.05 -1.55 3.60
N TRP A 106 -1.18 -1.44 3.09
CA TRP A 106 -2.28 -2.37 3.31
C TRP A 106 -2.87 -2.46 4.73
N ILE A 107 -2.13 -2.14 5.80
CA ILE A 107 -2.66 -2.20 7.16
C ILE A 107 -3.44 -0.92 7.51
N LEU A 108 -4.67 -1.08 7.95
CA LEU A 108 -5.50 0.04 8.41
C LEU A 108 -4.95 0.65 9.71
N PRO A 109 -4.68 1.98 9.73
CA PRO A 109 -4.12 2.64 10.89
C PRO A 109 -5.19 2.85 11.96
N VAL A 110 -4.88 2.49 13.20
CA VAL A 110 -5.75 2.75 14.36
C VAL A 110 -5.48 4.11 15.02
N SER A 111 -4.29 4.70 14.79
CA SER A 111 -3.81 5.98 15.36
C SER A 111 -4.14 6.13 16.84
N ILE A 112 -3.26 5.60 17.69
CA ILE A 112 -3.46 5.58 19.14
C ILE A 112 -2.85 6.83 19.77
N VAL A 113 -3.64 7.60 20.51
CA VAL A 113 -3.17 8.73 21.31
C VAL A 113 -3.79 8.61 22.70
N SER A 114 -2.97 8.53 23.74
CA SER A 114 -3.43 8.36 25.13
C SER A 114 -4.44 7.20 25.28
N ASN A 115 -4.13 6.05 24.66
CA ASN A 115 -4.95 4.83 24.65
C ASN A 115 -6.34 4.98 23.99
N ASP A 116 -6.56 6.08 23.26
CA ASP A 116 -7.74 6.35 22.45
C ASP A 116 -7.46 6.07 20.97
N ARG A 117 -8.36 5.35 20.31
CA ARG A 117 -8.22 5.00 18.88
C ARG A 117 -8.89 6.07 18.03
N ARG A 118 -8.09 7.02 17.52
CA ARG A 118 -8.59 8.18 16.78
C ARG A 118 -9.00 7.86 15.34
N ARG A 119 -8.63 6.68 14.82
CA ARG A 119 -9.03 6.23 13.47
C ARG A 119 -9.79 4.92 13.51
N PRO A 120 -10.73 4.70 12.56
CA PRO A 120 -11.46 3.45 12.42
C PRO A 120 -10.58 2.38 11.72
N GLY A 121 -9.42 2.08 12.32
CA GLY A 121 -8.50 1.05 11.84
C GLY A 121 -8.94 -0.37 12.18
N LEU A 122 -10.05 -0.51 12.90
CA LEU A 122 -10.75 -1.77 13.16
C LEU A 122 -12.09 -1.75 12.44
N GLN A 123 -12.45 -2.89 11.87
CA GLN A 123 -13.70 -3.10 11.15
C GLN A 123 -14.35 -4.40 11.61
N PHE A 124 -15.62 -4.57 11.27
CA PHE A 124 -16.35 -5.78 11.58
C PHE A 124 -17.44 -6.07 10.54
N CYS A 125 -17.79 -7.35 10.45
CA CYS A 125 -19.03 -7.77 9.81
C CYS A 125 -20.12 -7.92 10.88
N PRO A 126 -21.25 -7.19 10.79
CA PRO A 126 -22.34 -7.31 11.76
C PRO A 126 -22.94 -8.73 11.76
N ALA A 127 -22.97 -9.40 10.60
CA ALA A 127 -23.48 -10.76 10.48
C ALA A 127 -22.55 -11.79 11.14
N CYS A 128 -21.21 -11.65 10.99
CA CYS A 128 -20.26 -12.49 11.75
C CYS A 128 -20.46 -12.30 13.25
N PHE A 129 -20.66 -11.08 13.74
CA PHE A 129 -20.93 -10.87 15.16
C PHE A 129 -22.27 -11.45 15.64
N ALA A 130 -23.23 -11.65 14.73
CA ALA A 130 -24.49 -12.33 15.02
C ALA A 130 -24.36 -13.86 15.01
N SER A 131 -23.61 -14.40 14.04
CA SER A 131 -23.51 -15.85 13.79
C SER A 131 -22.38 -16.54 14.55
N ASP A 132 -21.28 -15.84 14.85
CA ASP A 132 -20.13 -16.41 15.53
C ASP A 132 -20.53 -16.79 16.96
N PRO A 133 -20.35 -18.05 17.40
CA PRO A 133 -20.62 -18.44 18.79
C PRO A 133 -19.82 -17.62 19.81
N ARG A 134 -18.64 -17.14 19.39
CA ARG A 134 -17.77 -16.23 20.14
C ARG A 134 -17.28 -15.14 19.19
N PRO A 135 -17.90 -13.95 19.20
CA PRO A 135 -17.48 -12.83 18.34
C PRO A 135 -16.02 -12.46 18.56
N TYR A 136 -15.28 -12.28 17.46
CA TYR A 136 -13.87 -11.94 17.47
C TYR A 136 -13.49 -11.09 16.25
N LEU A 137 -12.40 -10.33 16.36
CA LEU A 137 -11.90 -9.52 15.26
C LEU A 137 -10.84 -10.29 14.48
N ARG A 138 -10.98 -10.26 13.16
CA ARG A 138 -10.13 -11.00 12.23
C ARG A 138 -9.01 -10.13 11.67
N ARG A 139 -7.85 -10.71 11.36
CA ARG A 139 -6.68 -9.98 10.82
C ARG A 139 -6.97 -9.43 9.44
N THR A 140 -7.61 -10.24 8.59
CA THR A 140 -8.04 -9.82 7.24
C THR A 140 -8.91 -8.56 7.25
N TRP A 141 -9.74 -8.37 8.28
CA TRP A 141 -10.63 -7.20 8.41
C TRP A 141 -9.89 -5.88 8.61
N ARG A 142 -8.59 -5.94 8.91
CA ARG A 142 -7.72 -4.77 9.06
C ARG A 142 -6.88 -4.50 7.81
N LEU A 143 -7.13 -5.20 6.70
CA LEU A 143 -6.50 -4.93 5.41
C LEU A 143 -7.30 -3.91 4.59
N ALA A 144 -6.61 -3.02 3.88
CA ALA A 144 -7.26 -1.90 3.21
C ALA A 144 -8.20 -2.31 2.06
N PHE A 145 -7.90 -3.42 1.37
CA PHE A 145 -8.79 -4.00 0.35
C PHE A 145 -10.03 -4.65 0.94
N ALA A 146 -10.01 -5.03 2.21
CA ALA A 146 -11.10 -5.73 2.86
C ALA A 146 -12.20 -4.73 3.21
N THR A 147 -13.21 -4.61 2.34
CA THR A 147 -14.32 -3.64 2.49
C THR A 147 -15.68 -4.31 2.65
N VAL A 148 -15.71 -5.63 2.43
CA VAL A 148 -16.88 -6.51 2.48
C VAL A 148 -16.48 -7.84 3.09
N CYS A 149 -17.44 -8.54 3.69
CA CYS A 149 -17.27 -9.89 4.20
C CYS A 149 -17.49 -10.92 3.09
N THR A 150 -16.51 -11.79 2.83
CA THR A 150 -16.60 -12.84 1.79
C THR A 150 -17.43 -14.05 2.21
N ILE A 151 -17.72 -14.19 3.51
CA ILE A 151 -18.57 -15.22 4.11
C ILE A 151 -20.05 -14.80 3.99
N HIS A 152 -20.40 -13.66 4.59
CA HIS A 152 -21.78 -13.18 4.66
C HIS A 152 -22.20 -12.32 3.47
N LYS A 153 -21.26 -11.92 2.61
CA LYS A 153 -21.51 -11.07 1.42
C LYS A 153 -22.11 -9.71 1.77
N VAL A 154 -21.75 -9.19 2.93
CA VAL A 154 -22.21 -7.88 3.43
C VAL A 154 -21.06 -6.90 3.56
N GLU A 155 -21.40 -5.64 3.51
CA GLU A 155 -20.51 -4.52 3.71
C GLU A 155 -19.92 -4.51 5.14
N PHE A 156 -18.61 -4.28 5.27
CA PHE A 156 -18.02 -4.05 6.58
C PHE A 156 -18.43 -2.70 7.16
N CYS A 157 -18.50 -2.66 8.49
CA CYS A 157 -18.68 -1.46 9.28
C CYS A 157 -17.37 -1.13 10.00
N ASP A 158 -17.01 0.16 10.06
CA ASP A 158 -15.82 0.66 10.76
C ASP A 158 -16.17 1.60 11.94
N ARG A 159 -17.47 1.74 12.20
CA ARG A 159 -18.08 2.56 13.24
C ARG A 159 -19.34 1.90 13.78
N CYS A 160 -19.73 2.28 15.00
CA CYS A 160 -21.01 1.87 15.57
C CYS A 160 -22.19 2.41 14.71
N PRO A 161 -23.19 1.58 14.38
CA PRO A 161 -24.37 2.07 13.65
C PRO A 161 -25.23 3.03 14.47
N HIS A 162 -25.18 2.94 15.81
CA HIS A 162 -26.00 3.74 16.72
C HIS A 162 -25.41 5.12 17.03
N CYS A 163 -24.11 5.19 17.39
CA CYS A 163 -23.47 6.45 17.81
C CYS A 163 -22.28 6.89 16.95
N ARG A 164 -21.95 6.14 15.88
CA ARG A 164 -20.84 6.44 14.95
C ARG A 164 -19.43 6.49 15.57
N SER A 165 -19.27 6.10 16.84
CA SER A 165 -17.95 5.97 17.48
C SER A 165 -17.10 4.92 16.75
N THR A 166 -15.78 5.11 16.79
CA THR A 166 -14.83 4.07 16.36
C THR A 166 -14.91 2.85 17.30
N LEU A 167 -14.42 1.70 16.82
CA LEU A 167 -14.33 0.51 17.67
C LEU A 167 -13.18 0.66 18.66
N GLN A 168 -13.51 0.50 19.94
CA GLN A 168 -12.53 0.41 21.04
C GLN A 168 -12.87 -0.80 21.92
N PRO A 169 -12.71 -2.02 21.38
CA PRO A 169 -13.15 -3.24 22.05
C PRO A 169 -12.43 -3.46 23.38
N HIS A 170 -11.20 -2.94 23.54
CA HIS A 170 -10.44 -2.98 24.79
C HIS A 170 -11.10 -2.19 25.95
N ARG A 171 -12.06 -1.31 25.63
CA ARG A 171 -12.86 -0.53 26.59
C ARG A 171 -14.30 -1.05 26.75
N SER A 172 -14.69 -2.05 25.96
CA SER A 172 -16.04 -2.59 25.96
C SER A 172 -16.15 -3.81 26.88
N PRO A 173 -17.33 -4.10 27.47
CA PRO A 173 -17.56 -5.36 28.19
C PRO A 173 -17.59 -6.59 27.26
N SER A 174 -17.73 -6.39 25.95
CA SER A 174 -17.81 -7.45 24.95
C SER A 174 -17.36 -6.93 23.58
N LEU A 175 -16.80 -7.80 22.75
CA LEU A 175 -16.43 -7.48 21.36
C LEU A 175 -17.63 -7.10 20.47
N ARG A 176 -18.83 -7.56 20.84
CA ARG A 176 -20.09 -7.26 20.13
C ARG A 176 -20.75 -5.95 20.60
N THR A 177 -20.28 -5.37 21.70
CA THR A 177 -20.91 -4.18 22.29
C THR A 177 -20.11 -2.92 21.97
N CYS A 178 -20.79 -1.83 21.65
CA CYS A 178 -20.15 -0.52 21.50
C CYS A 178 -19.67 0.01 22.86
N TYR A 179 -18.39 0.39 22.97
CA TYR A 179 -17.84 0.96 24.21
C TYR A 179 -18.50 2.30 24.60
N SER A 180 -18.99 3.06 23.62
CA SER A 180 -19.44 4.44 23.82
C SER A 180 -20.92 4.53 24.18
N CYS A 181 -21.79 3.79 23.49
CA CYS A 181 -23.23 3.84 23.72
C CYS A 181 -23.83 2.54 24.28
N GLY A 182 -23.06 1.46 24.39
CA GLY A 182 -23.56 0.15 24.80
C GLY A 182 -24.41 -0.57 23.75
N GLY A 183 -24.65 0.04 22.58
CA GLY A 183 -25.44 -0.56 21.51
C GLY A 183 -24.79 -1.82 20.93
N ASP A 184 -25.63 -2.76 20.52
CA ASP A 184 -25.23 -4.01 19.86
C ASP A 184 -24.68 -3.74 18.46
N LEU A 185 -23.52 -4.30 18.15
CA LEU A 185 -22.86 -4.21 16.85
C LEU A 185 -23.27 -5.35 15.90
N ALA A 186 -23.92 -6.41 16.39
CA ALA A 186 -24.41 -7.50 15.56
C ALA A 186 -25.65 -7.08 14.75
N GLY A 187 -25.83 -7.70 13.59
CA GLY A 187 -27.00 -7.46 12.73
C GLY A 187 -26.84 -8.06 11.34
N ALA A 188 -27.84 -7.89 10.47
CA ALA A 188 -27.79 -8.45 9.12
C ALA A 188 -26.72 -7.79 8.22
N GLY A 189 -26.47 -6.49 8.38
CA GLY A 189 -25.58 -5.71 7.51
C GLY A 189 -26.19 -5.39 6.14
N ASN A 190 -25.56 -4.47 5.41
CA ASN A 190 -25.97 -4.13 4.04
C ASN A 190 -25.37 -5.12 3.06
N GLN A 191 -26.12 -5.55 2.05
CA GLN A 191 -25.61 -6.44 1.01
C GLN A 191 -24.51 -5.78 0.19
N ALA A 192 -23.42 -6.51 -0.04
CA ALA A 192 -22.31 -6.08 -0.88
C ALA A 192 -22.54 -6.45 -2.35
N SER A 193 -21.91 -5.70 -3.26
CA SER A 193 -21.92 -6.07 -4.68
C SER A 193 -21.20 -7.39 -4.92
N ARG A 194 -21.69 -8.22 -5.85
CA ARG A 194 -21.06 -9.49 -6.22
C ARG A 194 -19.61 -9.31 -6.69
N ARG A 195 -19.32 -8.20 -7.39
CA ARG A 195 -17.98 -7.84 -7.87
C ARG A 195 -17.00 -7.67 -6.72
N LEU A 196 -17.36 -6.87 -5.71
CA LEU A 196 -16.52 -6.63 -4.54
C LEU A 196 -16.28 -7.92 -3.75
N VAL A 197 -17.31 -8.74 -3.55
CA VAL A 197 -17.18 -10.03 -2.85
C VAL A 197 -16.20 -10.95 -3.60
N THR A 198 -16.31 -11.04 -4.92
CA THR A 198 -15.44 -11.87 -5.76
C THR A 198 -14.00 -11.37 -5.72
N GLN A 199 -13.80 -10.06 -5.85
CA GLN A 199 -12.48 -9.46 -5.79
C GLN A 199 -11.82 -9.60 -4.41
N THR A 200 -12.55 -9.31 -3.33
CA THR A 200 -12.02 -9.47 -1.96
C THR A 200 -11.65 -10.92 -1.69
N ARG A 201 -12.46 -11.88 -2.16
CA ARG A 201 -12.13 -13.30 -2.07
C ARG A 201 -10.86 -13.66 -2.85
N ALA A 202 -10.69 -13.13 -4.05
CA ALA A 202 -9.48 -13.33 -4.84
C ALA A 202 -8.25 -12.78 -4.09
N PHE A 203 -8.32 -11.56 -3.54
CA PHE A 203 -7.24 -11.00 -2.72
C PHE A 203 -6.94 -11.82 -1.47
N GLU A 204 -7.96 -12.28 -0.74
CA GLU A 204 -7.79 -13.18 0.42
C GLU A 204 -7.13 -14.49 0.02
N GLN A 205 -7.40 -15.00 -1.18
CA GLN A 205 -6.77 -16.20 -1.72
C GLN A 205 -5.32 -15.95 -2.13
N THR A 206 -5.03 -14.88 -2.88
CA THR A 206 -3.66 -14.50 -3.24
C THR A 206 -2.78 -14.35 -2.00
N LEU A 207 -3.31 -13.73 -0.94
CA LEU A 207 -2.58 -13.57 0.33
C LEU A 207 -2.36 -14.90 1.05
N ARG A 208 -3.29 -15.84 0.95
CA ARG A 208 -3.15 -17.17 1.56
C ARG A 208 -2.13 -18.02 0.81
N ASP A 209 -2.17 -17.96 -0.51
CA ASP A 209 -1.40 -18.85 -1.39
C ASP A 209 0.01 -18.30 -1.65
N GLY A 210 0.24 -17.00 -1.42
CA GLY A 210 1.52 -16.31 -1.64
C GLY A 210 1.79 -15.93 -3.10
N TRP A 211 0.85 -16.24 -4.00
CA TRP A 211 0.92 -15.93 -5.42
C TRP A 211 -0.48 -15.92 -6.06
N THR A 212 -0.58 -15.47 -7.30
CA THR A 212 -1.80 -15.56 -8.13
C THR A 212 -1.44 -15.64 -9.61
N ASP A 213 -2.37 -16.12 -10.44
CA ASP A 213 -2.33 -15.81 -11.87
C ASP A 213 -2.73 -14.35 -12.07
N PHE A 214 -1.95 -13.63 -12.89
CA PHE A 214 -2.21 -12.26 -13.28
C PHE A 214 -1.85 -12.08 -14.75
N ALA A 215 -2.85 -11.79 -15.59
CA ALA A 215 -2.71 -11.74 -17.05
C ALA A 215 -2.13 -13.03 -17.68
N GLY A 216 -2.53 -14.20 -17.17
CA GLY A 216 -2.10 -15.50 -17.68
C GLY A 216 -0.67 -15.89 -17.29
N LYS A 217 -0.05 -15.16 -16.34
CA LYS A 217 1.29 -15.43 -15.82
C LYS A 217 1.22 -15.54 -14.29
N PRO A 218 1.97 -16.47 -13.66
CA PRO A 218 2.06 -16.52 -12.21
C PRO A 218 2.87 -15.32 -11.68
N ILE A 219 2.36 -14.66 -10.64
CA ILE A 219 3.02 -13.54 -9.95
C ILE A 219 2.98 -13.74 -8.43
N TYR A 220 4.08 -13.40 -7.74
CA TYR A 220 4.11 -13.43 -6.28
C TYR A 220 3.15 -12.40 -5.67
N ALA A 221 2.57 -12.72 -4.51
CA ALA A 221 1.61 -11.87 -3.82
C ALA A 221 2.14 -10.45 -3.58
N TYR A 222 3.40 -10.32 -3.14
CA TYR A 222 3.99 -9.00 -2.86
C TYR A 222 4.07 -8.10 -4.10
N LEU A 223 4.40 -8.65 -5.28
CA LEU A 223 4.41 -7.91 -6.53
C LEU A 223 2.98 -7.53 -6.94
N TYR A 224 2.06 -8.49 -6.87
CA TYR A 224 0.65 -8.28 -7.19
C TYR A 224 0.04 -7.17 -6.33
N PHE A 225 0.17 -7.27 -5.01
CA PHE A 225 -0.34 -6.25 -4.09
C PHE A 225 0.37 -4.91 -4.26
N ARG A 226 1.63 -4.87 -4.70
CA ARG A 226 2.30 -3.61 -5.07
C ARG A 226 1.64 -2.96 -6.30
N ILE A 227 1.30 -3.73 -7.32
CA ILE A 227 0.56 -3.26 -8.52
C ILE A 227 -0.83 -2.75 -8.13
N VAL A 228 -1.62 -3.57 -7.43
CA VAL A 228 -3.00 -3.21 -7.02
C VAL A 228 -3.00 -1.95 -6.16
N ARG A 229 -2.05 -1.84 -5.23
CA ARG A 229 -1.92 -0.64 -4.38
C ARG A 229 -1.58 0.59 -5.20
N GLN A 230 -0.72 0.46 -6.21
CA GLN A 230 -0.35 1.58 -7.08
C GLN A 230 -1.55 2.05 -7.90
N ILE A 231 -2.31 1.13 -8.50
CA ILE A 231 -3.55 1.46 -9.22
C ILE A 231 -4.54 2.18 -8.29
N ALA A 232 -4.73 1.67 -7.07
CA ALA A 232 -5.57 2.32 -6.08
C ALA A 232 -5.07 3.73 -5.72
N ALA A 233 -3.75 3.91 -5.55
CA ALA A 233 -3.16 5.21 -5.24
C ALA A 233 -3.36 6.25 -6.35
N LEU A 234 -3.30 5.84 -7.63
CA LEU A 234 -3.55 6.71 -8.78
C LEU A 234 -4.99 7.24 -8.83
N LEU A 235 -5.96 6.42 -8.40
CA LEU A 235 -7.36 6.83 -8.29
C LEU A 235 -7.61 7.79 -7.13
N VAL A 236 -6.81 7.72 -6.05
CA VAL A 236 -7.01 8.54 -4.85
C VAL A 236 -6.26 9.86 -4.88
N ASN A 237 -5.03 9.87 -5.40
CA ASN A 237 -4.09 10.98 -5.23
C ASN A 237 -3.46 11.46 -6.55
N GLY A 238 -3.21 12.76 -6.61
CA GLY A 238 -2.48 13.39 -7.71
C GLY A 238 -3.37 14.14 -8.71
N LYS A 239 -2.72 14.94 -9.56
CA LYS A 239 -3.37 15.88 -10.49
C LYS A 239 -4.24 15.20 -11.55
N ARG A 240 -4.03 13.91 -11.81
CA ARG A 240 -4.75 13.13 -12.83
C ARG A 240 -5.81 12.19 -12.26
N ALA A 241 -5.92 12.10 -10.93
CA ALA A 241 -6.81 11.13 -10.27
C ALA A 241 -8.28 11.34 -10.65
N GLU A 242 -8.72 12.60 -10.75
CA GLU A 242 -10.08 12.93 -11.17
C GLU A 242 -10.38 12.46 -12.61
N LYS A 243 -9.52 12.82 -13.56
CA LYS A 243 -9.66 12.37 -14.96
C LYS A 243 -9.63 10.85 -15.09
N LEU A 244 -8.79 10.19 -14.30
CA LEU A 244 -8.72 8.73 -14.28
C LEU A 244 -10.01 8.10 -13.76
N ARG A 245 -10.58 8.62 -12.67
CA ARG A 245 -11.87 8.16 -12.13
C ARG A 245 -13.01 8.40 -13.13
N GLN A 246 -13.08 9.59 -13.73
CA GLN A 246 -14.09 9.94 -14.75
C GLN A 246 -14.01 9.01 -15.96
N ALA A 247 -12.80 8.79 -16.51
CA ALA A 247 -12.60 7.88 -17.64
C ALA A 247 -12.99 6.44 -17.29
N ALA A 248 -12.57 5.95 -16.11
CA ALA A 248 -12.93 4.61 -15.63
C ALA A 248 -14.45 4.47 -15.45
N ALA A 249 -15.12 5.43 -14.82
CA ALA A 249 -16.56 5.38 -14.59
C ALA A 249 -17.36 5.51 -15.89
N ALA A 250 -16.94 6.37 -16.81
CA ALA A 250 -17.59 6.53 -18.11
C ALA A 250 -17.52 5.25 -18.96
N ALA A 251 -16.38 4.56 -18.95
CA ALA A 251 -16.17 3.37 -19.77
C ALA A 251 -16.64 2.07 -19.09
N LEU A 252 -16.49 1.95 -17.77
CA LEU A 252 -16.65 0.70 -17.04
C LEU A 252 -17.75 0.77 -15.98
N GLY A 253 -18.36 1.93 -15.74
CA GLY A 253 -19.26 2.19 -14.61
C GLY A 253 -18.51 2.37 -13.28
N GLY A 254 -19.27 2.57 -12.20
CA GLY A 254 -18.72 2.85 -10.87
C GLY A 254 -18.93 4.32 -10.46
N ASP A 255 -18.29 4.72 -9.37
CA ASP A 255 -18.47 6.04 -8.76
C ASP A 255 -17.16 6.84 -8.86
N ASP A 256 -17.19 7.93 -9.60
CA ASP A 256 -16.03 8.80 -9.86
C ASP A 256 -15.90 9.98 -8.88
N VAL A 257 -16.87 10.16 -7.97
CA VAL A 257 -16.91 11.29 -7.05
C VAL A 257 -15.63 11.30 -6.20
N PRO A 258 -14.97 12.46 -6.01
CA PRO A 258 -13.74 12.55 -5.22
C PRO A 258 -13.89 11.94 -3.83
N PHE A 259 -12.84 11.27 -3.36
CA PHE A 259 -12.87 10.65 -2.03
C PHE A 259 -12.81 11.69 -0.91
N ASN A 260 -13.61 11.51 0.13
CA ASN A 260 -13.57 12.37 1.30
C ASN A 260 -12.28 12.13 2.11
N LYS A 261 -11.35 13.09 2.07
CA LYS A 261 -10.07 13.01 2.77
C LYS A 261 -9.65 14.36 3.37
N PRO A 262 -9.16 14.40 4.62
CA PRO A 262 -8.70 15.63 5.27
C PRO A 262 -7.41 16.22 4.65
N ASN A 263 -6.62 15.45 3.90
CA ASN A 263 -5.45 15.97 3.21
C ASN A 263 -5.23 15.33 1.82
N ALA A 264 -4.57 16.08 0.93
CA ALA A 264 -4.40 15.71 -0.48
C ALA A 264 -3.46 14.53 -0.73
N ARG A 265 -2.62 14.16 0.25
CA ARG A 265 -1.60 13.08 0.15
C ARG A 265 -1.92 11.90 1.07
N GLN A 266 -3.20 11.73 1.38
CA GLN A 266 -3.66 10.68 2.27
C GLN A 266 -3.50 9.31 1.59
N PRO A 267 -2.81 8.34 2.22
CA PRO A 267 -2.72 6.98 1.68
C PRO A 267 -4.10 6.30 1.63
N VAL A 268 -4.23 5.28 0.79
CA VAL A 268 -5.50 4.53 0.60
C VAL A 268 -6.00 3.91 1.91
N GLU A 269 -5.09 3.49 2.78
CA GLU A 269 -5.38 2.85 4.07
C GLU A 269 -6.10 3.79 5.06
N TYR A 270 -5.99 5.10 4.86
CA TYR A 270 -6.55 6.11 5.76
C TYR A 270 -7.97 6.54 5.38
N LEU A 271 -8.46 6.17 4.18
CA LEU A 271 -9.84 6.39 3.77
C LEU A 271 -10.79 5.60 4.68
N HIS A 272 -12.03 6.04 4.83
CA HIS A 272 -13.07 5.28 5.56
C HIS A 272 -13.54 4.06 4.75
N VAL A 273 -14.19 3.09 5.40
CA VAL A 273 -14.62 1.85 4.71
C VAL A 273 -15.50 2.12 3.49
N VAL A 274 -16.39 3.11 3.55
CA VAL A 274 -17.28 3.48 2.44
C VAL A 274 -16.47 3.98 1.24
N GLU A 275 -15.49 4.86 1.50
CA GLU A 275 -14.60 5.40 0.48
C GLU A 275 -13.69 4.33 -0.12
N ARG A 276 -13.15 3.42 0.72
CA ARG A 276 -12.37 2.28 0.23
C ARG A 276 -13.23 1.34 -0.60
N ARG A 277 -14.49 1.13 -0.27
CA ARG A 277 -15.41 0.29 -1.05
C ARG A 277 -15.60 0.85 -2.46
N ARG A 278 -15.86 2.15 -2.56
CA ARG A 278 -15.96 2.88 -3.85
C ARG A 278 -14.67 2.76 -4.65
N LEU A 279 -13.52 2.94 -3.98
CA LEU A 279 -12.19 2.79 -4.58
C LEU A 279 -11.96 1.37 -5.13
N PHE A 280 -12.21 0.33 -4.32
CA PHE A 280 -11.93 -1.04 -4.74
C PHE A 280 -12.91 -1.54 -5.80
N ASP A 281 -14.13 -0.98 -5.92
CA ASP A 281 -15.02 -1.25 -7.05
C ASP A 281 -14.40 -0.76 -8.38
N LEU A 282 -13.83 0.46 -8.40
CA LEU A 282 -13.09 0.96 -9.56
C LEU A 282 -11.81 0.16 -9.82
N VAL A 283 -11.06 -0.21 -8.78
CA VAL A 283 -9.88 -1.07 -8.93
C VAL A 283 -10.28 -2.42 -9.53
N ALA A 284 -11.40 -3.03 -9.11
CA ALA A 284 -11.89 -4.28 -9.68
C ALA A 284 -12.14 -4.16 -11.18
N ARG A 285 -12.79 -3.08 -11.60
CA ARG A 285 -13.08 -2.78 -13.01
C ARG A 285 -11.82 -2.64 -13.85
N LEU A 286 -10.78 -1.99 -13.30
CA LEU A 286 -9.51 -1.78 -13.98
C LEU A 286 -8.64 -3.04 -14.05
N LEU A 287 -8.79 -3.96 -13.09
CA LEU A 287 -8.06 -5.23 -13.05
C LEU A 287 -8.72 -6.33 -13.90
N GLU A 288 -10.00 -6.21 -14.24
CA GLU A 288 -10.66 -7.07 -15.22
C GLU A 288 -10.00 -6.87 -16.61
N ASP A 289 -9.68 -7.96 -17.30
CA ASP A 289 -8.96 -7.96 -18.59
C ASP A 289 -7.70 -7.06 -18.55
N PHE A 290 -6.85 -7.30 -17.54
CA PHE A 290 -5.56 -6.64 -17.42
C PHE A 290 -4.58 -7.25 -18.44
N PRO A 291 -3.77 -6.43 -19.16
CA PRO A 291 -3.59 -4.98 -18.98
C PRO A 291 -4.50 -4.07 -19.82
N GLU A 292 -5.28 -4.60 -20.76
CA GLU A 292 -5.96 -3.86 -21.81
C GLU A 292 -6.84 -2.73 -21.27
N ARG A 293 -7.71 -3.03 -20.29
CA ARG A 293 -8.60 -2.03 -19.71
C ARG A 293 -7.82 -0.96 -18.97
N PHE A 294 -6.89 -1.36 -18.10
CA PHE A 294 -6.10 -0.41 -17.33
C PHE A 294 -5.31 0.55 -18.24
N VAL A 295 -4.64 0.01 -19.27
CA VAL A 295 -3.86 0.78 -20.22
C VAL A 295 -4.73 1.72 -21.05
N GLY A 296 -5.85 1.22 -21.60
CA GLY A 296 -6.76 2.03 -22.40
C GLY A 296 -7.37 3.21 -21.63
N ILE A 297 -7.80 2.96 -20.39
CA ILE A 297 -8.34 4.01 -19.51
C ILE A 297 -7.26 5.03 -19.12
N CYS A 298 -6.04 4.58 -18.83
CA CYS A 298 -4.92 5.47 -18.56
C CYS A 298 -4.60 6.36 -19.76
N ALA A 299 -4.55 5.82 -20.98
CA ALA A 299 -4.33 6.58 -22.20
C ALA A 299 -5.40 7.67 -22.41
N GLN A 300 -6.68 7.31 -22.26
CA GLN A 300 -7.81 8.25 -22.36
C GLN A 300 -7.73 9.36 -21.31
N ALA A 301 -7.35 9.04 -20.07
CA ALA A 301 -7.19 10.01 -18.98
C ALA A 301 -5.90 10.86 -19.10
N GLY A 302 -5.01 10.56 -20.05
CA GLY A 302 -3.70 11.19 -20.19
C GLY A 302 -2.75 10.87 -19.02
N VAL A 303 -2.84 9.65 -18.50
CA VAL A 303 -1.99 9.09 -17.45
C VAL A 303 -0.94 8.20 -18.12
N TRP A 304 0.28 8.72 -18.27
CA TRP A 304 1.39 8.05 -18.95
C TRP A 304 2.27 7.26 -17.98
N ARG A 305 3.15 6.39 -18.51
CA ARG A 305 4.06 5.53 -17.71
C ARG A 305 4.72 6.27 -16.55
N SER A 306 5.34 7.43 -16.82
CA SER A 306 6.03 8.25 -15.81
C SER A 306 5.17 8.68 -14.63
N HIS A 307 3.86 8.86 -14.83
CA HIS A 307 2.92 9.21 -13.77
C HIS A 307 2.52 7.98 -12.95
N ILE A 308 2.43 6.82 -13.60
CA ILE A 308 2.01 5.55 -13.00
C ILE A 308 3.10 5.03 -12.07
N VAL A 309 4.36 5.10 -12.47
CA VAL A 309 5.49 4.52 -11.71
C VAL A 309 6.17 5.48 -10.74
N LYS A 310 5.71 6.74 -10.64
CA LYS A 310 6.40 7.82 -9.90
C LYS A 310 6.73 7.52 -8.43
N ASP A 311 5.94 6.66 -7.78
CA ASP A 311 6.05 6.32 -6.35
C ASP A 311 6.62 4.90 -6.16
N MET A 312 7.07 4.24 -7.24
CA MET A 312 7.63 2.89 -7.23
C MET A 312 9.15 2.99 -7.37
N GLY A 313 9.89 2.48 -6.37
CA GLY A 313 11.35 2.35 -6.48
C GLY A 313 11.73 1.31 -7.53
N ASP A 314 11.14 0.13 -7.42
CA ASP A 314 11.25 -0.95 -8.41
C ASP A 314 9.85 -1.24 -8.99
N VAL A 315 9.74 -1.16 -10.31
CA VAL A 315 8.48 -1.43 -11.02
C VAL A 315 8.36 -2.95 -11.25
N PRO A 316 7.29 -3.62 -10.80
CA PRO A 316 7.01 -5.02 -11.16
C PRO A 316 7.04 -5.21 -12.68
N PHE A 317 7.66 -6.30 -13.13
CA PHE A 317 7.82 -6.59 -14.56
C PHE A 317 6.47 -6.61 -15.29
N GLU A 318 5.46 -7.24 -14.71
CA GLU A 318 4.11 -7.37 -15.30
C GLU A 318 3.45 -6.01 -15.50
N LEU A 319 3.70 -5.07 -14.58
CA LEU A 319 3.24 -3.70 -14.74
C LEU A 319 4.09 -2.95 -15.77
N ASP A 320 5.42 -3.08 -15.74
CA ASP A 320 6.29 -2.36 -16.70
C ASP A 320 6.02 -2.78 -18.15
N GLU A 321 5.87 -4.09 -18.40
CA GLU A 321 5.48 -4.66 -19.69
C GLU A 321 4.14 -4.09 -20.18
N ALA A 322 3.13 -4.04 -19.30
CA ALA A 322 1.84 -3.43 -19.61
C ALA A 322 1.95 -1.92 -19.96
N LEU A 323 2.89 -1.22 -19.33
CA LEU A 323 3.06 0.23 -19.49
C LEU A 323 3.87 0.65 -20.71
N CYS A 324 4.47 -0.29 -21.47
CA CYS A 324 5.17 0.03 -22.72
C CYS A 324 4.29 0.82 -23.70
N ALA A 325 3.00 0.50 -23.79
CA ALA A 325 2.03 1.21 -24.64
C ALA A 325 1.73 2.66 -24.16
N LEU A 326 2.08 2.99 -22.92
CA LEU A 326 1.91 4.32 -22.32
C LEU A 326 3.24 5.07 -22.17
N ASP A 327 4.33 4.53 -22.72
CA ASP A 327 5.61 5.21 -22.71
C ASP A 327 5.64 6.30 -23.79
N ARG A 328 5.84 7.53 -23.33
CA ARG A 328 6.03 8.72 -24.18
C ARG A 328 7.41 9.33 -23.99
N THR A 329 8.32 8.61 -23.34
CA THR A 329 9.70 9.03 -23.18
C THR A 329 10.28 9.19 -24.58
N PRO A 330 10.70 10.41 -24.98
CA PRO A 330 11.38 10.57 -26.25
C PRO A 330 12.63 9.70 -26.23
N TYR A 331 12.90 9.00 -27.33
CA TYR A 331 14.16 8.28 -27.47
C TYR A 331 15.32 9.29 -27.40
N TYR A 332 16.27 9.02 -26.50
CA TYR A 332 17.54 9.71 -26.45
C TYR A 332 18.66 8.67 -26.59
N PRO A 333 19.59 8.83 -27.54
CA PRO A 333 20.68 7.89 -27.70
C PRO A 333 21.61 7.94 -26.49
N THR A 334 22.03 6.76 -26.03
CA THR A 334 23.02 6.56 -24.98
C THR A 334 24.42 6.93 -25.45
N ASP A 335 25.33 7.21 -24.50
CA ASP A 335 26.76 7.41 -24.79
C ASP A 335 27.36 6.25 -25.61
N ALA A 336 26.90 5.02 -25.34
CA ALA A 336 27.35 3.83 -26.05
C ALA A 336 26.87 3.81 -27.51
N GLU A 337 25.60 4.16 -27.77
CA GLU A 337 25.04 4.27 -29.12
C GLU A 337 25.71 5.38 -29.92
N VAL A 338 25.92 6.56 -29.31
CA VAL A 338 26.61 7.68 -29.97
C VAL A 338 28.07 7.34 -30.26
N ARG A 339 28.77 6.67 -29.34
CA ARG A 339 30.14 6.18 -29.56
C ARG A 339 30.21 5.17 -30.71
N ALA A 340 29.31 4.19 -30.74
CA ALA A 340 29.25 3.20 -31.80
C ALA A 340 28.97 3.85 -33.17
N ALA A 341 28.07 4.84 -33.21
CA ALA A 341 27.83 5.63 -34.42
C ALA A 341 29.06 6.43 -34.86
N ALA A 342 29.81 7.02 -33.92
CA ALA A 342 31.06 7.74 -34.22
C ALA A 342 32.13 6.80 -34.79
N GLU A 343 32.31 5.62 -34.21
CA GLU A 343 33.23 4.59 -34.71
C GLU A 343 32.85 4.12 -36.12
N TYR A 344 31.55 3.92 -36.37
CA TYR A 344 31.02 3.61 -37.70
C TYR A 344 31.33 4.72 -38.71
N LEU A 345 31.07 5.98 -38.35
CA LEU A 345 31.34 7.14 -39.22
C LEU A 345 32.83 7.29 -39.53
N ARG A 346 33.70 7.14 -38.53
CA ARG A 346 35.16 7.14 -38.75
C ARG A 346 35.59 6.04 -39.71
N ARG A 347 35.01 4.84 -39.60
CA ARG A 347 35.33 3.71 -40.49
C ARG A 347 34.86 3.94 -41.92
N VAL A 348 33.67 4.51 -42.12
CA VAL A 348 33.03 4.63 -43.44
C VAL A 348 33.38 5.94 -44.15
N LYS A 349 33.56 7.02 -43.40
CA LYS A 349 33.75 8.38 -43.90
C LYS A 349 35.06 9.04 -43.46
N GLY A 350 35.84 8.38 -42.61
CA GLY A 350 37.09 8.93 -42.06
C GLY A 350 36.90 9.91 -40.90
N ILE A 351 35.68 10.40 -40.65
CA ILE A 351 35.39 11.40 -39.63
C ILE A 351 33.97 11.27 -39.08
N ALA A 352 33.77 11.62 -37.80
CA ALA A 352 32.46 11.68 -37.15
C ALA A 352 32.05 13.14 -36.85
N THR A 353 31.38 13.81 -37.79
CA THR A 353 30.96 15.20 -37.58
C THR A 353 29.68 15.30 -36.73
N TYR A 354 29.44 16.46 -36.10
CA TYR A 354 28.20 16.74 -35.35
C TYR A 354 26.93 16.48 -36.19
N ARG A 355 26.94 16.93 -37.45
CA ARG A 355 25.79 16.83 -38.36
C ARG A 355 25.44 15.37 -38.65
N GLU A 356 26.45 14.53 -38.84
CA GLU A 356 26.27 13.11 -39.17
C GLU A 356 25.89 12.28 -37.94
N LEU A 357 26.50 12.57 -36.80
CA LEU A 357 26.11 11.96 -35.53
C LEU A 357 24.68 12.34 -35.14
N LYS A 358 24.28 13.60 -35.33
CA LYS A 358 22.89 14.05 -35.14
C LYS A 358 21.93 13.34 -36.11
N ALA A 359 22.34 13.11 -37.36
CA ALA A 359 21.53 12.41 -38.34
C ALA A 359 21.34 10.92 -38.00
N LEU A 360 22.36 10.26 -37.43
CA LEU A 360 22.30 8.83 -37.06
C LEU A 360 21.64 8.59 -35.69
N CYS A 361 21.91 9.44 -34.70
CA CYS A 361 21.50 9.22 -33.31
C CYS A 361 20.36 10.13 -32.85
N SER A 362 19.84 11.02 -33.70
CA SER A 362 18.93 12.12 -33.30
C SER A 362 19.59 13.13 -32.33
N GLU A 363 18.81 14.01 -31.70
CA GLU A 363 19.36 15.07 -30.84
C GLU A 363 19.78 14.57 -29.45
N SER A 364 21.08 14.36 -29.26
CA SER A 364 21.71 14.30 -27.93
C SER A 364 22.97 15.15 -27.92
N ARG A 365 22.78 16.46 -27.70
CA ARG A 365 23.83 17.46 -27.88
C ARG A 365 25.07 17.19 -27.01
N ALA A 366 24.90 16.80 -25.76
CA ALA A 366 26.01 16.51 -24.83
C ALA A 366 26.80 15.26 -25.23
N ALA A 367 26.12 14.14 -25.55
CA ALA A 367 26.78 12.91 -25.96
C ALA A 367 27.47 13.07 -27.33
N ILE A 368 26.84 13.76 -28.28
CA ILE A 368 27.43 14.03 -29.60
C ILE A 368 28.71 14.85 -29.47
N TYR A 369 28.74 15.90 -28.64
CA TYR A 369 29.96 16.70 -28.45
C TYR A 369 31.13 15.93 -27.83
N LYS A 370 30.84 14.85 -27.11
CA LYS A 370 31.86 13.99 -26.48
C LYS A 370 32.54 13.08 -27.50
N TYR A 371 31.83 12.65 -28.53
CA TYR A 371 32.31 11.64 -29.49
C TYR A 371 32.50 12.15 -30.92
N MET A 372 32.08 13.39 -31.22
CA MET A 372 32.37 14.02 -32.51
C MET A 372 33.83 14.40 -32.65
N ASP A 373 34.32 14.35 -33.89
CA ASP A 373 35.62 14.88 -34.25
C ASP A 373 35.46 16.39 -34.49
N TYR A 374 36.26 17.18 -33.77
CA TYR A 374 36.29 18.63 -33.96
C TYR A 374 37.20 18.95 -35.13
N GLU A 375 36.62 19.25 -36.29
CA GLU A 375 37.33 19.99 -37.33
C GLU A 375 37.57 21.41 -36.83
N ARG A 376 38.66 21.64 -36.10
CA ARG A 376 39.22 22.99 -35.99
C ARG A 376 39.95 23.28 -37.29
N GLU A 377 39.21 23.65 -38.34
CA GLU A 377 39.80 24.58 -39.28
C GLU A 377 39.96 25.91 -38.54
N GLN A 378 41.19 26.43 -38.49
CA GLN A 378 41.39 27.82 -38.08
C GLN A 378 40.62 28.69 -39.05
N THR A 379 39.42 29.12 -38.66
CA THR A 379 38.69 30.17 -39.38
C THR A 379 39.65 31.32 -39.58
N SER A 380 39.75 31.81 -40.82
CA SER A 380 40.55 33.00 -41.14
C SER A 380 40.32 34.08 -40.08
N PRO A 381 41.38 34.77 -39.60
CA PRO A 381 41.25 35.73 -38.51
C PRO A 381 40.08 36.69 -38.79
N SER A 382 39.20 36.90 -37.80
CA SER A 382 38.03 37.76 -38.00
C SER A 382 38.44 39.11 -38.61
N LYS A 383 37.59 39.69 -39.45
CA LYS A 383 37.88 40.97 -40.13
C LYS A 383 38.36 42.06 -39.16
N ARG A 384 37.79 42.09 -37.95
CA ARG A 384 38.21 42.96 -36.83
C ARG A 384 39.63 42.68 -36.33
N ARG A 385 40.03 41.41 -36.24
CA ARG A 385 41.39 41.01 -35.86
C ARG A 385 42.41 41.40 -36.93
N LEU A 386 42.03 41.27 -38.21
CA LEU A 386 42.87 41.75 -39.33
C LEU A 386 42.99 43.28 -39.35
N GLU A 387 41.91 44.01 -39.08
CA GLU A 387 41.93 45.48 -38.95
C GLU A 387 42.79 45.95 -37.76
N ALA A 388 42.66 45.33 -36.59
CA ALA A 388 43.48 45.65 -35.42
C ALA A 388 44.98 45.41 -35.68
N LEU A 389 45.32 44.33 -36.37
CA LEU A 389 46.70 44.05 -36.77
C LEU A 389 47.24 45.06 -37.80
N LYS A 390 46.40 45.54 -38.73
CA LYS A 390 46.81 46.61 -39.67
C LYS A 390 47.10 47.92 -38.96
N ILE A 391 46.27 48.30 -37.98
CA ILE A 391 46.47 49.53 -37.18
C ILE A 391 47.79 49.47 -36.40
N LEU A 392 48.10 48.33 -35.79
CA LEU A 392 49.36 48.11 -35.05
C LEU A 392 50.61 48.18 -35.95
N HIS A 393 50.53 47.71 -37.21
CA HIS A 393 51.66 47.79 -38.14
C HIS A 393 51.82 49.16 -38.80
N SER A 394 50.78 50.01 -38.82
CA SER A 394 50.86 51.39 -39.32
C SER A 394 51.41 52.41 -38.30
N GLN A 395 51.69 51.97 -37.06
CA GLN A 395 52.27 52.80 -36.00
C GLN A 395 53.76 52.49 -35.72
N LYS A 396 54.41 51.69 -36.57
CA LYS A 396 55.86 51.56 -36.69
C LYS A 396 56.30 52.20 -37.99
#